data_AF-A0A7C6I338-F1
#
_entry.id   AF-A0A7C6I338-F1
#
_cell.length_a   1.000
_cell.length_b   1.000
_cell.length_c   1.000
_cell.angle_alpha   90.00
_cell.angle_beta   90.00
_cell.angle_gamma   90.00
#
_symmetry.space_group_name_H-M   'P 1'
#
loop_
_entity.id
_entity.type
_entity.pdbx_description
1 polymer ?
#
loop_
_entity_poly.entity_id
_entity_poly.type
_entity_poly.pdbx_seq_one_letter_code
_entity_poly.pdbx_strand_id
1 'polypeptide(L)'
;MDWNYVYFRSSVYLSPALFRTSISRILQGPFEMVYDGIEGQLWVDNDGLTCLYNSIMILQNDWLCSFTMLVVPRFDDVMDQVFSKFDEAGLFTLNAVLPKLLNEKLISKNIFNVYFEDISSEVLLTVKNYIELGMSLSLVAKAMYAHRNTINYRINKFCEKSGINVRKTTNAYFIYLVLTWVSKEGVLV
;
A
#
# COMPACT_ATOMS: atom_id res chain seq x y z
N MET A 1 2.64 5.15 -15.50
CA MET A 1 3.49 5.57 -14.37
C MET A 1 3.25 4.60 -13.22
N ASP A 2 4.27 4.33 -12.41
CA ASP A 2 4.15 3.39 -11.29
C ASP A 2 3.71 4.12 -10.01
N TRP A 3 2.42 4.46 -9.94
CA TRP A 3 1.85 5.33 -8.90
C TRP A 3 1.90 4.72 -7.49
N ASN A 4 2.21 5.56 -6.51
CA ASN A 4 1.99 5.33 -5.09
C ASN A 4 0.69 6.02 -4.68
N TYR A 5 -0.13 5.31 -3.90
CA TYR A 5 -1.45 5.74 -3.49
C TYR A 5 -1.39 6.18 -2.03
N VAL A 6 -1.83 7.40 -1.75
CA VAL A 6 -1.77 7.98 -0.41
C VAL A 6 -3.14 8.50 -0.03
N TYR A 7 -3.72 7.93 1.02
CA TYR A 7 -4.83 8.58 1.72
C TYR A 7 -4.28 9.69 2.60
N PHE A 8 -4.99 10.80 2.71
CA PHE A 8 -4.65 11.84 3.65
C PHE A 8 -5.86 12.51 4.28
N ARG A 9 -5.70 12.99 5.51
CA ARG A 9 -6.67 13.73 6.30
C ARG A 9 -5.97 14.93 6.94
N SER A 10 -6.55 16.11 6.85
CA SER A 10 -6.15 17.30 7.61
C SER A 10 -6.99 17.43 8.87
N SER A 11 -6.39 17.92 9.96
CA SER A 11 -7.11 18.16 11.22
C SER A 11 -8.10 19.32 11.18
N VAL A 12 -8.03 20.14 10.12
CA VAL A 12 -8.88 21.31 9.89
C VAL A 12 -9.25 21.39 8.42
N TYR A 13 -10.31 22.14 8.10
CA TYR A 13 -10.70 22.39 6.72
C TYR A 13 -9.66 23.24 6.00
N LEU A 14 -9.16 22.78 4.86
CA LEU A 14 -8.27 23.54 3.98
C LEU A 14 -8.93 23.78 2.63
N SER A 15 -8.75 24.97 2.06
CA SER A 15 -9.25 25.27 0.71
C SER A 15 -8.61 24.30 -0.30
N PRO A 16 -9.42 23.49 -1.04
CA PRO A 16 -8.85 22.48 -1.93
C PRO A 16 -7.95 23.05 -3.03
N ALA A 17 -8.29 24.23 -3.55
CA ALA A 17 -7.49 24.92 -4.57
C ALA A 17 -6.13 25.39 -4.04
N LEU A 18 -6.11 25.96 -2.82
CA LEU A 18 -4.88 26.42 -2.19
C LEU A 18 -4.00 25.23 -1.78
N PHE A 19 -4.60 24.18 -1.21
CA PHE A 19 -3.87 22.99 -0.82
C PHE A 19 -3.23 22.28 -2.03
N ARG A 20 -3.99 22.14 -3.13
CA ARG A 20 -3.46 21.62 -4.40
C ARG A 20 -2.25 22.41 -4.89
N THR A 21 -2.30 23.73 -4.76
CA THR A 21 -1.19 24.61 -5.15
C THR A 21 0.04 24.35 -4.29
N SER A 22 -0.11 24.22 -2.96
CA SER A 22 1.01 23.90 -2.06
C SER A 22 1.61 22.52 -2.37
N ILE A 23 0.78 21.50 -2.58
CA ILE A 23 1.25 20.17 -2.99
C ILE A 23 2.01 20.23 -4.33
N SER A 24 1.50 20.97 -5.32
CA SER A 24 2.19 21.10 -6.61
C SER A 24 3.59 21.69 -6.52
N ARG A 25 3.83 22.62 -5.58
CA ARG A 25 5.13 23.25 -5.35
C ARG A 25 6.13 22.31 -4.68
N ILE A 26 5.64 21.40 -3.84
CA ILE A 26 6.44 20.41 -3.13
C ILE A 26 6.83 19.25 -4.05
N LEU A 27 5.86 18.72 -4.80
CA LEU A 27 6.10 17.51 -5.59
C LEU A 27 6.97 17.78 -6.82
N GLN A 28 6.86 18.97 -7.44
CA GLN A 28 7.63 19.37 -8.63
C GLN A 28 7.59 18.36 -9.79
N GLY A 29 6.60 17.46 -9.79
CA GLY A 29 6.43 16.34 -10.70
C GLY A 29 4.96 15.98 -10.88
N PRO A 30 4.65 14.95 -11.68
CA PRO A 30 3.27 14.56 -11.97
C PRO A 30 2.59 14.02 -10.71
N PHE A 31 1.37 14.50 -10.45
CA PHE A 31 0.52 13.97 -9.39
C PHE A 31 -0.95 14.13 -9.75
N GLU A 32 -1.77 13.24 -9.22
CA GLU A 32 -3.22 13.39 -9.23
C GLU A 32 -3.71 13.55 -7.79
N MET A 33 -4.79 14.30 -7.61
CA MET A 33 -5.34 14.56 -6.27
C MET A 33 -6.84 14.78 -6.34
N VAL A 34 -7.54 14.07 -5.45
CA VAL A 34 -8.95 14.28 -5.11
C VAL A 34 -8.98 14.69 -3.64
N TYR A 35 -9.64 15.80 -3.31
CA TYR A 35 -9.64 16.36 -1.96
C TYR A 35 -10.92 17.16 -1.71
N ASP A 36 -11.60 16.89 -0.60
CA ASP A 36 -12.85 17.55 -0.24
C ASP A 36 -12.68 18.74 0.73
N GLY A 37 -11.45 18.96 1.20
CA GLY A 37 -11.11 19.98 2.19
C GLY A 37 -10.80 19.43 3.57
N ILE A 38 -11.08 18.16 3.85
CA ILE A 38 -10.67 17.44 5.07
C ILE A 38 -9.91 16.16 4.71
N GLU A 39 -10.45 15.34 3.82
CA GLU A 39 -9.86 14.07 3.39
C GLU A 39 -9.65 14.03 1.89
N GLY A 40 -8.66 13.25 1.47
CA GLY A 40 -8.36 13.08 0.07
C GLY A 40 -7.49 11.89 -0.25
N GLN A 41 -7.32 11.72 -1.55
CA GLN A 41 -6.50 10.72 -2.18
C GLN A 41 -5.48 11.42 -3.07
N LEU A 42 -4.25 10.93 -3.01
CA LEU A 42 -3.12 11.46 -3.77
C LEU A 42 -2.41 10.32 -4.51
N TRP A 43 -2.18 10.51 -5.80
CA TRP A 43 -1.35 9.65 -6.63
C TRP A 43 -0.04 10.38 -6.89
N VAL A 44 1.07 9.78 -6.46
CA VAL A 44 2.43 10.34 -6.66
C VAL A 44 3.36 9.27 -7.20
N ASP A 45 4.34 9.65 -8.01
CA ASP A 45 5.44 8.75 -8.35
C ASP A 45 6.40 8.57 -7.15
N ASN A 46 7.51 7.87 -7.36
CA ASN A 46 8.47 7.59 -6.27
C ASN A 46 9.21 8.85 -5.80
N ASP A 47 9.49 9.78 -6.72
CA ASP A 47 10.15 11.04 -6.40
C ASP A 47 9.19 11.95 -5.63
N GLY A 48 7.94 12.05 -6.06
CA GLY A 48 6.88 12.76 -5.36
C GLY A 48 6.62 12.19 -3.97
N LEU A 49 6.60 10.87 -3.80
CA LEU A 49 6.50 10.25 -2.47
C LEU A 49 7.68 10.64 -1.57
N THR A 50 8.89 10.67 -2.13
CA THR A 50 10.10 11.11 -1.41
C THR A 50 10.01 12.58 -1.00
N CYS A 51 9.52 13.46 -1.89
CA CYS A 51 9.25 14.85 -1.58
C CYS A 51 8.24 15.00 -0.44
N LEU A 52 7.17 14.20 -0.41
CA LEU A 52 6.19 14.21 0.68
C LEU A 52 6.83 13.84 2.01
N TYR A 53 7.62 12.75 2.06
CA TYR A 53 8.34 12.34 3.27
C TYR A 53 9.21 13.46 3.82
N ASN A 54 9.94 14.16 2.95
CA ASN A 54 10.84 15.24 3.35
C ASN A 54 10.12 16.54 3.71
N SER A 55 8.87 16.73 3.26
CA SER A 55 8.15 18.01 3.37
C SER A 55 6.95 17.96 4.30
N ILE A 56 6.60 16.80 4.86
CA ILE A 56 5.40 16.66 5.71
C ILE A 56 5.42 17.61 6.92
N MET A 57 6.59 17.78 7.55
CA MET A 57 6.75 18.71 8.67
C MET A 57 6.58 20.17 8.24
N ILE A 58 7.08 20.52 7.05
CA ILE A 58 6.96 21.87 6.48
C ILE A 58 5.49 22.16 6.18
N LEU A 59 4.79 21.22 5.55
CA LEU A 59 3.36 21.32 5.27
C LEU A 59 2.54 21.54 6.54
N GLN A 60 2.80 20.77 7.59
CA GLN A 60 2.09 20.91 8.86
C GLN A 60 2.31 22.30 9.49
N ASN A 61 3.53 22.84 9.42
CA ASN A 61 3.85 24.17 9.92
C ASN A 61 3.21 25.28 9.08
N ASP A 62 3.31 25.21 7.75
CA ASP A 62 2.78 26.24 6.85
C ASP A 62 1.25 26.37 6.94
N TRP A 63 0.57 25.23 7.11
CA TRP A 63 -0.89 25.17 7.21
C TRP A 63 -1.41 25.23 8.64
N LEU A 64 -0.52 25.26 9.63
CA LEU A 64 -0.86 25.23 11.06
C LEU A 64 -1.86 24.11 11.40
N CYS A 65 -1.65 22.92 10.82
CA CYS A 65 -2.53 21.77 11.01
C CYS A 65 -1.73 20.46 11.04
N SER A 66 -2.33 19.40 11.58
CA SER A 66 -1.76 18.06 11.44
C SER A 66 -2.32 17.38 10.21
N PHE A 67 -1.46 16.62 9.55
CA PHE A 67 -1.84 15.73 8.46
C PHE A 67 -1.62 14.30 8.90
N THR A 68 -2.63 13.46 8.70
CA THR A 68 -2.53 12.00 8.77
C THR A 68 -2.48 11.48 7.35
N MET A 69 -1.41 10.79 6.98
CA MET A 69 -1.22 10.24 5.64
C MET A 69 -0.83 8.77 5.69
N LEU A 70 -1.44 7.95 4.85
CA LEU A 70 -1.18 6.52 4.78
C LEU A 70 -0.96 6.08 3.34
N VAL A 71 0.24 5.56 3.06
CA VAL A 71 0.57 4.91 1.79
C VAL A 71 -0.04 3.51 1.77
N VAL A 72 -0.87 3.27 0.75
CA VAL A 72 -1.65 2.03 0.56
C VAL A 72 -1.32 1.40 -0.81
N PRO A 73 -1.56 0.09 -1.01
CA PRO A 73 -1.25 -0.60 -2.27
C PRO A 73 -2.18 -0.21 -3.42
N ARG A 74 -3.40 0.24 -3.07
CA ARG A 74 -4.47 0.70 -3.97
C ARG A 74 -5.54 1.41 -3.14
N PHE A 75 -6.41 2.17 -3.80
CA PHE A 75 -7.63 2.71 -3.20
C PHE A 75 -8.77 1.70 -3.35
N ASP A 76 -9.42 1.34 -2.24
CA ASP A 76 -10.59 0.46 -2.18
C ASP A 76 -11.24 0.52 -0.78
N ASP A 77 -12.43 -0.11 -0.65
CA ASP A 77 -13.22 -0.13 0.58
C ASP A 77 -12.46 -0.71 1.79
N VAL A 78 -11.53 -1.65 1.57
CA VAL A 78 -10.73 -2.23 2.65
C VAL A 78 -9.74 -1.20 3.19
N MET A 79 -9.07 -0.49 2.29
CA MET A 79 -8.11 0.55 2.66
C MET A 79 -8.80 1.80 3.21
N ASP A 80 -10.01 2.12 2.74
CA ASP A 80 -10.87 3.15 3.36
C ASP A 80 -11.18 2.81 4.82
N GLN A 81 -11.58 1.56 5.10
CA GLN A 81 -11.85 1.10 6.47
C GLN A 81 -10.60 1.15 7.36
N VAL A 82 -9.43 0.79 6.81
CA VAL A 82 -8.15 0.93 7.50
C VAL A 82 -7.87 2.39 7.85
N PHE A 83 -7.97 3.28 6.86
CA PHE A 83 -7.64 4.69 7.02
C PHE A 83 -8.62 5.43 7.95
N SER A 84 -9.90 5.05 7.95
CA SER A 84 -10.93 5.63 8.83
C SER A 84 -10.65 5.44 10.33
N LYS A 85 -9.79 4.47 10.68
CA LYS A 85 -9.43 4.14 12.07
C LYS A 85 -8.02 4.57 12.42
N PHE A 86 -7.36 5.27 11.52
CA PHE A 86 -6.00 5.74 11.66
C PHE A 86 -5.99 7.26 11.82
N ASP A 87 -5.56 7.74 12.99
CA ASP A 87 -5.56 9.18 13.35
C ASP A 87 -4.16 9.70 13.73
N GLU A 88 -3.11 8.90 13.55
CA GLU A 88 -1.76 9.31 13.90
C GLU A 88 -1.25 10.35 12.87
N ALA A 89 -0.76 11.49 13.34
CA ALA A 89 -0.24 12.54 12.47
C ALA A 89 1.15 12.15 11.92
N GLY A 90 1.35 12.36 10.62
CA GLY A 90 2.56 11.98 9.89
C GLY A 90 2.24 11.24 8.59
N LEU A 91 3.30 10.77 7.93
CA LEU A 91 3.21 9.96 6.71
C LEU A 91 3.71 8.54 7.01
N PHE A 92 2.80 7.58 6.89
CA PHE A 92 3.03 6.18 7.26
C PHE A 92 2.86 5.26 6.06
N THR A 93 3.48 4.08 6.13
CA THR A 93 3.17 2.97 5.23
C THR A 93 2.32 1.95 5.97
N LEU A 94 1.53 1.15 5.25
CA LEU A 94 0.78 0.06 5.88
C LEU A 94 1.65 -0.84 6.75
N ASN A 95 2.91 -1.11 6.39
CA ASN A 95 3.79 -1.96 7.20
C ASN A 95 3.98 -1.45 8.64
N ALA A 96 3.95 -0.13 8.84
CA ALA A 96 4.05 0.47 10.16
C ALA A 96 2.77 0.29 11.00
N VAL A 97 1.61 0.23 10.34
CA VAL A 97 0.29 0.19 11.00
C VAL A 97 -0.27 -1.24 11.09
N LEU A 98 0.13 -2.13 10.17
CA LEU A 98 -0.43 -3.46 9.98
C LEU A 98 -0.35 -4.36 11.23
N PRO A 99 0.75 -4.40 12.02
CA PRO A 99 0.78 -5.21 13.24
C PRO A 99 -0.35 -4.85 14.23
N LYS A 100 -0.66 -3.57 14.38
CA LYS A 100 -1.75 -3.07 15.23
C LYS A 100 -3.11 -3.52 14.68
N LEU A 101 -3.31 -3.31 13.38
CA LEU A 101 -4.55 -3.64 12.65
C LEU A 101 -4.89 -5.14 12.66
N LEU A 102 -3.87 -5.99 12.52
CA LEU A 102 -4.03 -7.45 12.54
C LEU A 102 -4.37 -7.98 13.95
N ASN A 103 -3.82 -7.38 15.00
CA ASN A 103 -4.12 -7.75 16.39
C ASN A 103 -5.57 -7.44 16.78
N GLU A 104 -6.15 -6.39 16.21
CA GLU A 104 -7.54 -5.99 16.48
C GLU A 104 -8.58 -6.88 15.73
N LYS A 105 -8.14 -7.95 15.03
CA LYS A 105 -8.97 -8.82 14.16
C LYS A 105 -9.85 -8.08 13.16
N LEU A 106 -9.53 -6.81 12.94
CA LEU A 106 -10.42 -5.82 12.36
C LEU A 106 -10.60 -6.02 10.85
N ILE A 107 -9.60 -6.65 10.24
CA ILE A 107 -9.35 -6.54 8.82
C ILE A 107 -9.05 -7.91 8.18
N SER A 108 -8.74 -8.93 8.97
CA SER A 108 -8.07 -10.11 8.41
C SER A 108 -8.91 -11.00 7.50
N LYS A 109 -10.18 -11.26 7.85
CA LYS A 109 -11.07 -12.04 6.98
C LYS A 109 -11.47 -11.25 5.73
N ASN A 110 -11.72 -9.94 5.88
CA ASN A 110 -12.07 -9.07 4.76
C ASN A 110 -10.91 -8.89 3.78
N ILE A 111 -9.69 -8.65 4.28
CA ILE A 111 -8.48 -8.57 3.45
C ILE A 111 -8.28 -9.86 2.66
N PHE A 112 -8.46 -11.02 3.32
CA PHE A 112 -8.22 -12.28 2.64
C PHE A 112 -9.18 -12.47 1.47
N ASN A 113 -10.47 -12.27 1.75
CA ASN A 113 -11.51 -12.45 0.75
C ASN A 113 -11.32 -11.49 -0.43
N VAL A 114 -11.02 -10.21 -0.14
CA VAL A 114 -10.90 -9.18 -1.18
C VAL A 114 -9.66 -9.38 -2.06
N TYR A 115 -8.53 -9.83 -1.49
CA TYR A 115 -7.27 -9.88 -2.24
C TYR A 115 -6.81 -11.26 -2.69
N PHE A 116 -7.29 -12.35 -2.07
CA PHE A 116 -6.72 -13.69 -2.29
C PHE A 116 -7.73 -14.81 -2.55
N GLU A 117 -9.03 -14.63 -2.29
CA GLU A 117 -10.03 -15.71 -2.43
C GLU A 117 -10.02 -16.36 -3.82
N ASP A 118 -9.92 -15.54 -4.87
CA ASP A 118 -9.87 -16.02 -6.25
C ASP A 118 -8.46 -16.42 -6.72
N ILE A 119 -7.46 -16.42 -5.84
CA ILE A 119 -6.06 -16.72 -6.18
C ILE A 119 -5.71 -18.12 -5.71
N SER A 120 -5.33 -18.99 -6.65
CA SER A 120 -4.91 -20.36 -6.35
C SER A 120 -3.74 -20.39 -5.36
N SER A 121 -3.74 -21.37 -4.45
CA SER A 121 -2.68 -21.61 -3.47
C SER A 121 -1.28 -21.67 -4.09
N GLU A 122 -1.12 -22.26 -5.28
CA GLU A 122 0.16 -22.30 -5.99
C GLU A 122 0.71 -20.90 -6.35
N VAL A 123 -0.18 -19.97 -6.73
CA VAL A 123 0.19 -18.59 -7.03
C VAL A 123 0.55 -17.85 -5.74
N LEU A 124 -0.23 -18.03 -4.67
CA LEU A 124 0.07 -17.44 -3.36
C LEU A 124 1.42 -17.94 -2.80
N LEU A 125 1.68 -19.24 -2.92
CA LEU A 125 2.96 -19.85 -2.53
C LEU A 125 4.12 -19.30 -3.37
N THR A 126 3.90 -19.10 -4.67
CA THR A 126 4.90 -18.49 -5.57
C THR A 126 5.23 -17.06 -5.14
N VAL A 127 4.22 -16.27 -4.79
CA VAL A 127 4.38 -14.88 -4.32
C VAL A 127 5.09 -14.85 -2.97
N LYS A 128 4.73 -15.74 -2.04
CA LYS A 128 5.41 -15.86 -0.75
C LYS A 128 6.90 -16.18 -0.94
N ASN A 129 7.23 -17.20 -1.73
CA ASN A 129 8.62 -17.55 -2.05
C ASN A 129 9.34 -16.41 -2.76
N TYR A 130 8.65 -15.69 -3.66
CA TYR A 130 9.21 -14.52 -4.32
C TYR A 130 9.66 -13.46 -3.33
N ILE A 131 8.84 -13.17 -2.32
CA ILE A 131 9.19 -12.17 -1.30
C ILE A 131 10.31 -12.69 -0.38
N GLU A 132 10.21 -13.94 0.10
CA GLU A 132 11.20 -14.57 0.98
C GLU A 132 12.59 -14.72 0.34
N LEU A 133 12.64 -14.93 -0.98
CA LEU A 133 13.88 -15.07 -1.75
C LEU A 133 14.34 -13.73 -2.37
N GLY A 134 14.02 -12.61 -1.71
CA GLY A 134 14.51 -11.28 -2.08
C GLY A 134 14.01 -10.80 -3.44
N MET A 135 12.79 -11.16 -3.81
CA MET A 135 12.14 -10.77 -5.08
C MET A 135 12.93 -11.21 -6.33
N SER A 136 13.63 -12.34 -6.24
CA SER A 136 14.44 -12.90 -7.32
C SER A 136 13.73 -14.04 -8.05
N LEU A 137 13.31 -13.79 -9.29
CA LEU A 137 12.65 -14.79 -10.13
C LEU A 137 13.50 -16.05 -10.35
N SER A 138 14.84 -15.92 -10.40
CA SER A 138 15.74 -17.06 -10.61
C SER A 138 15.87 -17.94 -9.36
N LEU A 139 15.93 -17.34 -8.17
CA LEU A 139 15.98 -18.10 -6.93
C LEU A 139 14.66 -18.86 -6.69
N VAL A 140 13.53 -18.22 -6.96
CA VAL A 140 12.21 -18.86 -6.84
C VAL A 140 12.05 -20.01 -7.83
N ALA A 141 12.45 -19.80 -9.08
CA ALA A 141 12.41 -20.85 -10.11
C ALA A 141 13.19 -22.10 -9.66
N LYS A 142 14.38 -21.91 -9.09
CA LYS A 142 15.19 -23.00 -8.53
C LYS A 142 14.52 -23.65 -7.32
N ALA A 143 14.00 -22.87 -6.37
CA ALA A 143 13.37 -23.37 -5.16
C ALA A 143 12.07 -24.16 -5.43
N MET A 144 11.29 -23.73 -6.41
CA MET A 144 10.01 -24.35 -6.77
C MET A 144 10.12 -25.38 -7.90
N TYR A 145 11.34 -25.69 -8.36
CA TYR A 145 11.58 -26.58 -9.51
C TYR A 145 10.75 -26.22 -10.75
N ALA A 146 10.53 -24.92 -10.98
CA ALA A 146 9.71 -24.39 -12.05
C ALA A 146 10.54 -23.49 -12.97
N HIS A 147 10.13 -23.39 -14.23
CA HIS A 147 10.79 -22.47 -15.15
C HIS A 147 10.56 -21.01 -14.75
N ARG A 148 11.55 -20.13 -14.98
CA ARG A 148 11.47 -18.69 -14.65
C ARG A 148 10.23 -18.02 -15.26
N ASN A 149 9.85 -18.40 -16.47
CA ASN A 149 8.66 -17.86 -17.14
C ASN A 149 7.37 -18.24 -16.40
N THR A 150 7.30 -19.47 -15.87
CA THR A 150 6.17 -19.92 -15.05
C THR A 150 6.05 -19.11 -13.78
N ILE A 151 7.17 -18.84 -13.10
CA ILE A 151 7.18 -17.95 -11.92
C ILE A 151 6.72 -16.55 -12.30
N ASN A 152 7.27 -15.98 -13.38
CA ASN A 152 6.88 -14.64 -13.83
C ASN A 152 5.39 -14.54 -14.18
N TYR A 153 4.85 -15.56 -14.86
CA TYR A 153 3.41 -15.66 -15.14
C TYR A 153 2.57 -15.69 -13.87
N ARG A 154 2.96 -16.48 -12.86
CA ARG A 154 2.25 -16.55 -11.58
C ARG A 154 2.28 -15.21 -10.83
N ILE A 155 3.42 -14.52 -10.81
CA ILE A 155 3.53 -13.18 -10.22
C ILE A 155 2.63 -12.19 -10.95
N ASN A 156 2.62 -12.20 -12.29
CA ASN A 156 1.74 -11.33 -13.05
C ASN A 156 0.26 -11.63 -12.79
N LYS A 157 -0.12 -12.92 -12.74
CA LYS A 157 -1.48 -13.37 -12.42
C LYS A 157 -1.90 -12.93 -11.01
N PHE A 158 -0.98 -12.93 -10.04
CA PHE A 158 -1.25 -12.37 -8.72
C PHE A 158 -1.54 -10.86 -8.80
N CYS A 159 -0.67 -10.09 -9.47
CA CYS A 159 -0.83 -8.64 -9.58
C CYS A 159 -2.14 -8.27 -10.28
N GLU A 160 -2.53 -9.02 -11.31
CA GLU A 160 -3.78 -8.84 -12.04
C GLU A 160 -5.00 -9.09 -11.15
N LYS A 161 -5.03 -10.23 -10.44
CA LYS A 161 -6.18 -10.61 -9.60
C LYS A 161 -6.33 -9.76 -8.34
N SER A 162 -5.23 -9.47 -7.65
CA SER A 162 -5.25 -8.67 -6.42
C SER A 162 -5.34 -7.16 -6.69
N GLY A 163 -4.92 -6.72 -7.87
CA GLY A 163 -4.65 -5.30 -8.16
C GLY A 163 -3.44 -4.74 -7.43
N ILE A 164 -2.61 -5.60 -6.80
CA ILE A 164 -1.46 -5.19 -5.99
C ILE A 164 -0.16 -5.59 -6.68
N ASN A 165 0.64 -4.60 -7.06
CA ASN A 165 1.94 -4.84 -7.67
C ASN A 165 2.98 -5.26 -6.61
N VAL A 166 3.21 -6.57 -6.46
CA VAL A 166 4.21 -7.14 -5.52
C VAL A 166 5.66 -6.95 -5.93
N ARG A 167 5.92 -6.33 -7.10
CA ARG A 167 7.29 -5.90 -7.46
C ARG A 167 7.69 -4.62 -6.73
N LYS A 168 6.73 -3.89 -6.17
CA LYS A 168 6.99 -2.81 -5.22
C LYS A 168 7.32 -3.41 -3.87
N THR A 169 8.47 -3.04 -3.31
CA THR A 169 8.93 -3.50 -2.00
C THR A 169 7.90 -3.25 -0.89
N THR A 170 7.28 -2.06 -0.86
CA THR A 170 6.24 -1.72 0.12
C THR A 170 5.05 -2.67 0.07
N ASN A 171 4.56 -2.97 -1.14
CA ASN A 171 3.47 -3.92 -1.37
C ASN A 171 3.89 -5.36 -1.06
N ALA A 172 5.10 -5.76 -1.44
CA ALA A 172 5.64 -7.09 -1.14
C ALA A 172 5.63 -7.37 0.37
N TYR A 173 6.12 -6.43 1.19
CA TYR A 173 6.07 -6.56 2.65
C TYR A 173 4.64 -6.67 3.19
N PHE A 174 3.73 -5.83 2.70
CA PHE A 174 2.31 -5.88 3.09
C PHE A 174 1.71 -7.26 2.81
N ILE A 175 1.88 -7.76 1.57
CA ILE A 175 1.37 -9.09 1.17
C ILE A 175 1.99 -10.20 2.00
N TYR A 176 3.30 -10.15 2.27
CA TYR A 176 3.97 -11.16 3.09
C TYR A 176 3.40 -11.23 4.51
N LEU A 177 3.21 -10.07 5.16
CA LEU A 177 2.66 -10.00 6.50
C LEU A 177 1.23 -10.56 6.55
N VAL A 178 0.41 -10.21 5.56
CA VAL A 178 -0.96 -10.71 5.45
C VAL A 178 -0.99 -12.23 5.22
N LEU A 179 -0.22 -12.74 4.26
CA LEU A 179 -0.15 -14.19 4.01
C LEU A 179 0.33 -14.96 5.24
N THR A 180 1.33 -14.43 5.95
CA THR A 180 1.86 -15.06 7.17
C THR A 180 0.83 -15.08 8.29
N TRP A 181 0.05 -14.02 8.45
CA TRP A 181 -1.01 -13.94 9.44
C TRP A 181 -2.14 -14.93 9.13
N VAL A 182 -2.60 -14.95 7.88
CA VAL A 182 -3.68 -15.84 7.41
C VAL A 182 -3.29 -17.31 7.56
N SER A 183 -2.03 -17.68 7.28
CA SER A 183 -1.54 -19.04 7.51
C SER A 183 -1.55 -19.44 9.00
N LYS A 184 -1.23 -18.51 9.92
CA LYS A 184 -1.26 -18.80 11.37
C LYS A 184 -2.68 -19.03 11.90
N GLU A 185 -3.68 -18.43 11.26
CA GLU A 185 -5.09 -18.51 11.65
C GLU A 185 -5.83 -19.66 10.96
N GLY A 186 -5.12 -20.51 10.18
CA GLY A 186 -5.67 -21.70 9.55
C GLY A 186 -6.54 -21.44 8.31
N VAL A 187 -6.46 -20.24 7.72
CA VAL A 187 -7.27 -19.84 6.56
C VAL A 187 -6.61 -20.24 5.22
N LEU A 188 -5.29 -20.41 5.21
CA LEU A 188 -4.54 -21.00 4.09
C LEU A 188 -4.12 -22.42 4.48
N VAL A 189 -4.78 -23.42 3.89
CA VAL A 189 -4.37 -24.84 3.91
C VAL A 189 -3.65 -25.17 2.61
#